data_AF-A0A4U2YSF7-F1
#
_entry.id   AF-A0A4U2YSF7-F1
#
_cell.length_a   1.000
_cell.length_b   1.000
_cell.length_c   1.000
_cell.angle_alpha   90.00
_cell.angle_beta   90.00
_cell.angle_gamma   90.00
#
_symmetry.space_group_name_H-M   'P 1'
#
loop_
_entity.id
_entity.type
_entity.pdbx_description
1 polymer ?
#
loop_
_entity_poly.entity_id
_entity_poly.type
_entity_poly.pdbx_seq_one_letter_code
_entity_poly.pdbx_strand_id
1 'polypeptide(L)' 'MTYTSWGELQDVYNETLDAQGEVSIGSVTFAPSEVLKQMNPLAYRVGLHDFAEARGIDTDAFDDWFMS' A
#
# COMPACT_ATOMS: atom_id res chain seq x y z
N MET A 1 1.72 -17.26 0.11
CA MET A 1 0.72 -16.48 0.86
C MET A 1 -0.38 -16.15 -0.12
N THR A 2 -1.59 -16.65 0.09
CA THR A 2 -2.77 -16.28 -0.73
C THR A 2 -3.43 -15.10 -0.04
N TYR A 3 -3.42 -13.95 -0.70
CA TYR A 3 -4.12 -12.75 -0.22
C TYR A 3 -5.58 -12.88 -0.59
N THR A 4 -6.48 -12.53 0.32
CA THR A 4 -7.93 -12.71 0.12
C THR A 4 -8.70 -11.39 0.09
N SER A 5 -8.05 -10.27 0.40
CA SER A 5 -8.67 -8.94 0.36
C SER A 5 -7.68 -7.81 0.08
N TRP A 6 -8.23 -6.66 -0.34
CA TRP A 6 -7.48 -5.41 -0.45
C TRP A 6 -6.85 -4.97 0.88
N GLY A 7 -7.50 -5.23 2.01
CA GLY A 7 -6.96 -4.87 3.33
C GLY A 7 -5.66 -5.61 3.64
N GLU A 8 -5.64 -6.93 3.46
CA GLU A 8 -4.44 -7.74 3.67
C GLU A 8 -3.30 -7.34 2.72
N LEU A 9 -3.64 -7.02 1.47
CA LEU A 9 -2.65 -6.55 0.51
C LEU A 9 -2.08 -5.17 0.90
N GLN A 10 -2.95 -4.26 1.37
CA GLN A 10 -2.54 -2.95 1.86
C GLN A 10 -1.60 -3.07 3.05
N ASP A 11 -1.87 -3.97 4.00
CA ASP A 11 -1.03 -4.15 5.18
C ASP A 11 0.38 -4.59 4.79
N VAL A 12 0.51 -5.60 3.93
CA VAL A 12 1.83 -6.06 3.46
C VAL A 12 2.53 -5.03 2.58
N TYR A 13 1.77 -4.26 1.80
CA TYR A 13 2.33 -3.15 1.03
C TYR A 13 2.88 -2.04 1.95
N ASN A 14 2.16 -1.68 3.02
CA ASN A 14 2.63 -0.72 4.02
C ASN A 14 3.90 -1.22 4.71
N GLU A 15 3.92 -2.47 5.16
CA GLU A 15 5.11 -3.08 5.75
C GLU A 15 6.30 -3.03 4.79
N THR A 16 6.08 -3.26 3.49
CA THR A 16 7.14 -3.20 2.48
C THR A 16 7.67 -1.78 2.29
N LEU A 17 6.78 -0.78 2.28
CA LEU A 17 7.18 0.63 2.18
C LEU A 17 7.95 1.08 3.42
N ASP A 18 7.44 0.73 4.60
CA ASP A 18 7.95 1.21 5.89
C ASP A 18 9.23 0.46 6.32
N ALA A 19 9.50 -0.71 5.75
CA ALA A 19 10.77 -1.41 5.90
C ALA A 19 11.99 -0.61 5.43
N GLN A 20 11.79 0.45 4.62
CA GLN A 20 12.86 1.36 4.21
C GLN A 20 13.29 2.34 5.32
N GLY A 21 12.58 2.34 6.45
CA GLY A 21 12.78 3.27 7.55
C GLY A 21 11.91 4.52 7.40
N GLU A 22 11.99 5.39 8.40
CA GLU A 22 11.16 6.58 8.47
C GLU A 22 11.70 7.75 7.64
N VAL A 23 10.80 8.62 7.20
CA VAL A 23 11.13 9.87 6.50
C VAL A 23 11.02 11.03 7.49
N SER A 24 12.11 11.78 7.67
CA SER A 24 12.12 12.98 8.52
C SER A 24 12.16 14.26 7.70
N ILE A 25 11.28 15.21 8.02
CA ILE A 25 11.27 16.58 7.48
C ILE A 25 11.30 17.56 8.65
N GLY A 26 12.42 18.27 8.82
CA GLY A 26 12.64 19.09 10.00
C GLY A 26 12.64 18.23 11.27
N SER A 27 11.73 18.52 12.20
CA SER A 27 11.57 17.79 13.47
C SER A 27 10.42 16.78 13.46
N VAL A 28 9.80 16.53 12.31
CA VAL A 28 8.67 15.61 12.18
C VAL A 28 9.10 14.39 11.39
N THR A 29 8.66 13.22 11.84
CA THR A 29 9.00 11.94 11.25
C THR A 29 7.73 11.19 10.88
N PHE A 30 7.74 10.55 9.71
CA PHE A 30 6.58 9.88 9.12
C PHE A 30 6.98 8.50 8.59
N ALA A 31 6.02 7.58 8.59
CA ALA A 31 6.15 6.35 7.82
C ALA A 31 6.00 6.66 6.31
N PRO A 32 6.82 6.09 5.41
CA PRO A 32 6.63 6.22 3.97
C PRO A 32 5.20 5.93 3.49
N SER A 33 4.57 4.90 4.04
CA SER A 33 3.19 4.53 3.72
C SER A 33 2.19 5.63 4.12
N GLU A 34 2.41 6.29 5.26
CA GLU A 34 1.60 7.40 5.75
C GLU A 34 1.70 8.61 4.81
N VAL A 35 2.92 8.96 4.39
CA VAL A 35 3.15 10.06 3.45
C VAL A 35 2.40 9.81 2.15
N LEU A 36 2.47 8.60 1.59
CA LEU A 36 1.77 8.27 0.36
C LEU A 36 0.25 8.31 0.53
N LYS A 37 -0.29 7.75 1.63
CA LYS A 37 -1.74 7.77 1.88
C LYS A 37 -2.31 9.17 2.07
N GLN A 38 -1.57 10.07 2.73
CA GLN A 38 -2.08 11.42 3.05
C GLN A 38 -1.76 12.44 1.96
N MET A 39 -0.54 12.42 1.41
CA MET A 39 -0.05 13.46 0.51
C MET A 39 -0.24 13.11 -0.97
N ASN A 40 -0.19 11.83 -1.34
CA ASN A 40 -0.40 11.40 -2.72
C ASN A 40 -1.16 10.06 -2.81
N PRO A 41 -2.48 10.06 -2.52
CA PRO A 41 -3.28 8.84 -2.50
C PRO A 41 -3.31 8.11 -3.85
N LEU A 42 -3.15 8.84 -4.97
CA LEU A 42 -3.09 8.24 -6.29
C LEU A 42 -1.82 7.40 -6.46
N ALA A 43 -0.66 7.93 -6.06
CA ALA A 43 0.59 7.17 -6.10
C ALA A 43 0.55 5.94 -5.19
N TYR A 44 -0.10 6.04 -4.02
CA TYR A 44 -0.31 4.89 -3.15
C TYR A 44 -1.11 3.78 -3.86
N ARG A 45 -2.24 4.13 -4.48
CA ARG A 45 -3.12 3.17 -5.18
C ARG A 45 -2.45 2.53 -6.38
N VAL A 46 -1.75 3.31 -7.20
CA VAL A 46 -0.99 2.79 -8.35
C VAL A 46 0.10 1.85 -7.86
N GLY A 47 0.90 2.26 -6.88
CA GLY A 47 1.97 1.41 -6.35
C GLY A 47 1.46 0.12 -5.68
N LEU A 48 0.29 0.15 -5.03
CA LEU A 48 -0.37 -1.04 -4.50
C LEU A 48 -0.78 -2.02 -5.61
N HIS A 49 -1.28 -1.50 -6.73
CA HIS A 49 -1.64 -2.32 -7.89
C HIS A 49 -0.38 -2.93 -8.55
N ASP A 50 0.64 -2.11 -8.79
CA ASP A 50 1.93 -2.56 -9.32
C ASP A 50 2.56 -3.64 -8.42
N PHE A 51 2.43 -3.48 -7.10
CA PHE A 51 2.88 -4.44 -6.11
C PHE A 51 2.14 -5.79 -6.21
N ALA A 52 0.83 -5.76 -6.47
CA ALA A 52 0.02 -6.96 -6.68
C ALA A 52 0.41 -7.69 -7.97
N GLU A 53 0.52 -6.94 -9.08
CA GLU A 53 0.94 -7.48 -10.37
C GLU A 53 2.33 -8.12 -10.30
N ALA A 54 3.30 -7.45 -9.67
CA ALA A 54 4.66 -7.97 -9.50
C ALA A 54 4.70 -9.26 -8.67
N ARG A 55 3.68 -9.53 -7.85
CA ARG A 55 3.54 -10.75 -7.04
C ARG A 55 2.62 -11.80 -7.66
N GLY A 56 2.06 -11.53 -8.84
CA GLY A 56 1.11 -12.42 -9.52
C GLY A 56 -0.18 -12.63 -8.72
N ILE A 57 -0.60 -11.62 -7.97
CA ILE A 57 -1.81 -11.65 -7.16
C ILE A 57 -2.99 -11.30 -8.07
N ASP A 58 -3.97 -12.19 -8.14
CA ASP A 58 -5.22 -11.94 -8.86
C ASP A 58 -6.12 -11.04 -8.01
N THR A 59 -6.09 -9.74 -8.30
CA THR A 59 -6.90 -8.73 -7.61
C THR A 59 -8.35 -8.73 -8.05
N ASP A 60 -8.70 -9.38 -9.17
CA ASP A 60 -10.08 -9.48 -9.66
C ASP A 60 -10.92 -10.41 -8.77
N ALA A 61 -10.24 -11.26 -7.98
CA ALA A 61 -10.85 -12.16 -7.00
C ALA A 61 -11.06 -11.51 -5.62
N PHE A 62 -10.64 -10.25 -5.41
CA PHE A 62 -10.85 -9.56 -4.14
C PHE A 62 -12.27 -9.01 -4.07
N ASP A 63 -12.89 -9.12 -2.89
CA ASP A 63 -14.22 -8.54 -2.66
C ASP A 63 -14.22 -7.04 -3.03
N ASP A 64 -15.22 -6.63 -3.83
CA ASP A 64 -15.38 -5.31 -4.46
C ASP A 64 -15.38 -4.15 -3.44
N TRP A 65 -14.20 -3.72 -3.02
CA TRP A 65 -14.01 -2.51 -2.20
C TRP A 65 -14.11 -1.21 -3.02
N PHE A 66 -14.38 -1.25 -4.33
CA PHE A 66 -14.55 -0.02 -5.12
C PHE A 66 -15.92 0.66 -4.89
N MET A 67 -16.80 0.09 -4.05
CA MET A 67 -18.20 0.51 -3.87
C MET A 67 -18.55 1.02 -2.45
N SER A 68 -17.61 1.12 -1.50
CA SER A 68 -17.88 1.61 -0.13
C SER A 68 -17.10 2.86 0.23
#